data_AF-A0A2A2KIS0-F1
#
_entry.id   AF-A0A2A2KIS0-F1
#
_cell.length_a   1.000
_cell.length_b   1.000
_cell.length_c   1.000
_cell.angle_alpha   90.00
_cell.angle_beta   90.00
_cell.angle_gamma   90.00
#
_symmetry.space_group_name_H-M   'P 1'
#
loop_
_entity.id
_entity.type
_entity.pdbx_description
1 polymer ?
#
loop_
_entity_poly.entity_id
_entity_poly.type
_entity_poly.pdbx_seq_one_letter_code
_entity_poly.pdbx_strand_id
1 'polypeptide(L)'
;MRQALTQAAHHCAHRKGSGNVQCLDVLRALSKEPGVLEALFTELGDGHGDPRLAAFIGNLKGAFADTGDIQYRARQLTEDIAVALQAKLLLEAGNATVSDAFIGSRLGAGGRVYGVLPRGVDAAALVARATPAWAG
;
A
#
# COMPACT_ATOMS: atom_id res chain seq x y z
N MET A 1 -11.50 4.70 8.90
CA MET A 1 -10.80 3.70 8.05
C MET A 1 -9.45 3.25 8.58
N ARG A 2 -8.57 4.16 9.06
CA ARG A 2 -7.37 3.75 9.82
C ARG A 2 -7.72 2.73 10.91
N GLN A 3 -8.74 3.00 11.73
CA GLN A 3 -9.23 2.07 12.75
C GLN A 3 -9.80 0.74 12.20
N ALA A 4 -10.44 0.73 11.03
CA ALA A 4 -11.01 -0.48 10.44
C ALA A 4 -9.92 -1.42 9.87
N LEU A 5 -8.90 -0.84 9.24
CA LEU A 5 -7.68 -1.55 8.80
C LEU A 5 -6.86 -2.04 10.01
N THR A 6 -6.78 -1.24 11.06
CA THR A 6 -6.13 -1.64 12.33
C THR A 6 -6.90 -2.74 13.05
N GLN A 7 -8.24 -2.70 13.09
CA GLN A 7 -9.07 -3.78 13.64
C GLN A 7 -9.00 -5.07 12.81
N ALA A 8 -8.97 -4.97 11.48
CA ALA A 8 -8.72 -6.12 10.60
C ALA A 8 -7.34 -6.74 10.90
N ALA A 9 -6.29 -5.92 11.09
CA ALA A 9 -4.96 -6.39 11.48
C ALA A 9 -4.91 -7.01 12.88
N HIS A 10 -5.60 -6.43 13.88
CA HIS A 10 -5.62 -6.94 15.26
C HIS A 10 -6.39 -8.26 15.41
N HIS A 11 -7.53 -8.43 14.73
CA HIS A 11 -8.23 -9.73 14.72
C HIS A 11 -7.44 -10.81 13.96
N CYS A 12 -6.57 -10.44 13.02
CA CYS A 12 -5.77 -11.37 12.23
C CYS A 12 -4.51 -11.88 12.94
N ALA A 13 -3.91 -11.12 13.87
CA ALA A 13 -2.68 -11.54 14.55
C ALA A 13 -2.86 -12.75 15.50
N HIS A 14 -4.08 -12.96 16.01
CA HIS A 14 -4.40 -14.05 16.93
C HIS A 14 -4.84 -15.34 16.23
N ARG A 15 -5.38 -15.24 15.01
CA ARG A 15 -5.80 -16.41 14.24
C ARG A 15 -4.58 -16.93 13.47
N LYS A 16 -4.03 -18.07 13.89
CA LYS A 16 -3.07 -18.84 13.08
C LYS A 16 -3.68 -19.12 11.70
N GLY A 17 -3.40 -18.27 10.72
CA GLY A 17 -4.00 -18.33 9.40
C GLY A 17 -3.02 -17.74 8.40
N SER A 18 -2.44 -18.60 7.57
CA SER A 18 -1.60 -18.29 6.41
C SER A 18 -2.05 -17.02 5.69
N GLY A 19 -1.12 -16.25 5.09
CA GLY A 19 -1.41 -14.97 4.42
C GLY A 19 -2.59 -14.98 3.42
N ASN A 20 -3.02 -16.16 2.93
CA ASN A 20 -4.28 -16.31 2.19
C ASN A 20 -5.50 -15.88 3.00
N VAL A 21 -5.61 -16.33 4.25
CA VAL A 21 -6.76 -16.04 5.13
C VAL A 21 -6.86 -14.53 5.39
N GLN A 22 -5.72 -13.86 5.63
CA GLN A 22 -5.69 -12.41 5.83
C GLN A 22 -6.16 -11.64 4.60
N CYS A 23 -5.72 -12.04 3.40
CA CYS A 23 -6.13 -11.38 2.16
C CYS A 23 -7.63 -11.61 1.87
N LEU A 24 -8.14 -12.81 2.15
CA LEU A 24 -9.57 -13.11 2.00
C LEU A 24 -10.41 -12.34 3.04
N ASP A 25 -9.89 -12.13 4.25
CA ASP A 25 -10.56 -11.33 5.27
C ASP A 25 -10.63 -9.84 4.87
N VAL A 26 -9.58 -9.29 4.25
CA VAL A 26 -9.59 -7.94 3.66
C VAL A 26 -10.66 -7.84 2.58
N LEU A 27 -10.68 -8.76 1.61
CA LEU A 27 -11.71 -8.77 0.57
C LEU A 27 -13.12 -8.90 1.15
N ARG A 28 -13.29 -9.75 2.18
CA ARG A 28 -14.58 -9.93 2.82
C ARG A 28 -15.03 -8.66 3.53
N ALA A 29 -14.12 -7.95 4.21
CA ALA A 29 -14.44 -6.66 4.83
C ALA A 29 -14.88 -5.62 3.79
N LEU A 30 -14.19 -5.56 2.65
CA LEU A 30 -14.54 -4.66 1.54
C LEU A 30 -15.88 -5.02 0.86
N SER A 31 -16.24 -6.31 0.82
CA SER A 31 -17.46 -6.78 0.14
C SER A 31 -18.70 -6.77 1.04
N LYS A 32 -18.51 -6.95 2.35
CA LYS A 32 -19.62 -7.15 3.30
C LYS A 32 -20.23 -5.84 3.79
N GLU A 33 -19.41 -4.81 3.96
CA GLU A 33 -19.82 -3.53 4.53
C GLU A 33 -19.99 -2.49 3.40
N PRO A 34 -21.23 -2.09 3.06
CA PRO A 34 -21.47 -1.06 2.05
C PRO A 34 -20.76 0.25 2.45
N GLY A 35 -20.03 0.87 1.51
CA GLY A 35 -19.35 2.14 1.77
C GLY A 35 -17.88 2.02 2.16
N VAL A 36 -17.36 0.82 2.51
CA VAL A 36 -15.95 0.68 2.92
C VAL A 36 -15.00 0.85 1.72
N LEU A 37 -15.38 0.35 0.55
CA LEU A 37 -14.59 0.51 -0.67
C LEU A 37 -14.58 1.98 -1.12
N GLU A 38 -15.72 2.66 -1.02
CA GLU A 38 -15.87 4.08 -1.30
C GLU A 38 -15.05 4.92 -0.32
N ALA A 39 -15.08 4.56 0.97
CA ALA A 39 -14.24 5.19 1.98
C ALA A 39 -12.76 5.01 1.62
N LEU A 40 -12.33 3.81 1.22
CA LEU A 40 -10.96 3.51 0.79
C LEU A 40 -10.48 4.46 -0.30
N PHE A 41 -11.28 4.60 -1.36
CA PHE A 41 -10.93 5.49 -2.46
C PHE A 41 -11.06 6.97 -2.11
N THR A 42 -11.93 7.33 -1.16
CA THR A 42 -12.00 8.71 -0.62
C THR A 42 -10.74 9.05 0.15
N GLU A 43 -10.22 8.12 0.96
CA GLU A 43 -8.94 8.30 1.65
C GLU A 43 -7.79 8.39 0.66
N LEU A 44 -7.72 7.50 -0.34
CA LEU A 44 -6.66 7.53 -1.35
C LEU A 44 -6.69 8.83 -2.20
N GLY A 45 -7.88 9.41 -2.40
CA GLY A 45 -8.07 10.69 -3.06
C GLY A 45 -7.53 10.69 -4.49
N ASP A 46 -6.83 11.77 -4.84
CA ASP A 46 -6.16 11.98 -6.14
C ASP A 46 -4.70 11.48 -6.16
N GLY A 47 -4.27 10.73 -5.13
CA GLY A 47 -2.88 10.34 -4.98
C GLY A 47 -1.97 11.45 -4.43
N HIS A 48 -2.53 12.40 -3.69
CA HIS A 48 -1.79 13.52 -3.09
C HIS A 48 -1.04 14.33 -4.17
N GLY A 49 -1.66 14.49 -5.34
CA GLY A 49 -1.09 15.16 -6.50
C GLY A 49 0.01 14.41 -7.26
N ASP A 50 0.45 13.22 -6.82
CA ASP A 50 1.44 12.44 -7.57
C ASP A 50 0.78 11.64 -8.71
N PRO A 51 1.16 11.85 -9.98
CA PRO A 51 0.50 11.22 -11.12
C PRO A 51 0.72 9.69 -11.19
N ARG A 52 1.82 9.18 -10.61
CA ARG A 52 2.11 7.73 -10.58
C ARG A 52 1.18 7.05 -9.58
N LEU A 53 0.98 7.67 -8.41
CA LEU A 53 0.00 7.18 -7.44
C LEU A 53 -1.43 7.32 -7.95
N ALA A 54 -1.78 8.44 -8.59
CA ALA A 54 -3.10 8.63 -9.21
C ALA A 54 -3.42 7.53 -10.25
N ALA A 55 -2.46 7.22 -11.13
CA ALA A 55 -2.60 6.14 -12.11
C ALA A 55 -2.75 4.77 -11.44
N PHE A 56 -1.96 4.49 -10.40
CA PHE A 56 -2.06 3.25 -9.64
C PHE A 56 -3.43 3.09 -8.94
N ILE A 57 -3.95 4.16 -8.34
CA ILE A 57 -5.31 4.18 -7.75
C ILE A 57 -6.37 3.95 -8.84
N GLY A 58 -6.20 4.52 -10.03
CA GLY A 58 -7.09 4.28 -11.17
C GLY A 58 -7.12 2.80 -11.59
N ASN A 59 -5.96 2.16 -11.70
CA ASN A 59 -5.85 0.73 -11.97
C ASN A 59 -6.49 -0.10 -10.85
N LEU A 60 -6.29 0.28 -9.59
CA LEU A 60 -6.90 -0.40 -8.45
C LEU A 60 -8.43 -0.30 -8.47
N LYS A 61 -9.00 0.86 -8.84
CA LYS A 61 -10.45 1.01 -9.05
C LYS A 61 -10.96 0.06 -10.13
N GLY A 62 -10.28 0.00 -11.28
CA GLY A 62 -10.62 -0.95 -12.35
C GLY A 62 -10.52 -2.41 -11.89
N ALA A 63 -9.51 -2.73 -11.08
CA ALA A 63 -9.30 -4.06 -10.54
C ALA A 63 -10.42 -4.52 -9.60
N PHE A 64 -11.07 -3.61 -8.86
CA PHE A 64 -12.22 -3.89 -8.01
C PHE A 64 -13.57 -3.89 -8.77
N ALA A 65 -13.65 -3.22 -9.92
CA ALA A 65 -14.82 -3.28 -10.79
C ALA A 65 -14.96 -4.64 -11.48
N ASP A 66 -13.83 -5.32 -11.72
CA ASP A 66 -13.79 -6.69 -12.21
C ASP A 66 -13.96 -7.69 -11.05
N THR A 67 -15.17 -8.23 -10.92
CA THR A 67 -15.52 -9.21 -9.88
C THR A 67 -15.14 -10.65 -10.26
N GLY A 68 -14.65 -10.88 -11.48
CA GLY A 68 -14.18 -12.18 -11.95
C GLY A 68 -12.97 -12.66 -11.15
N ASP A 69 -13.05 -13.89 -10.62
CA ASP A 69 -11.99 -14.54 -9.84
C ASP A 69 -11.39 -13.65 -8.73
N ILE A 70 -12.18 -12.74 -8.15
CA ILE A 70 -11.68 -11.74 -7.20
C ILE A 70 -11.02 -12.39 -5.98
N GLN A 71 -11.53 -13.54 -5.54
CA GLN A 71 -10.97 -14.32 -4.43
C GLN A 71 -9.58 -14.91 -4.78
N TYR A 72 -9.35 -15.29 -6.03
CA TYR A 72 -8.03 -15.73 -6.50
C TYR A 72 -7.03 -14.55 -6.48
N ARG A 73 -7.52 -13.35 -6.78
CA ARG A 73 -6.74 -12.10 -6.80
C ARG A 73 -6.59 -11.44 -5.43
N ALA A 74 -7.08 -12.07 -4.36
CA ALA A 74 -7.11 -11.47 -3.01
C ALA A 74 -5.75 -10.96 -2.54
N ARG A 75 -4.68 -11.71 -2.82
CA ARG A 75 -3.31 -11.29 -2.45
C ARG A 75 -2.87 -10.05 -3.19
N GLN A 76 -3.03 -10.04 -4.51
CA GLN A 76 -2.65 -8.90 -5.35
C GLN A 76 -3.43 -7.65 -4.93
N LEU A 77 -4.75 -7.76 -4.78
CA LEU A 77 -5.58 -6.62 -4.37
C LEU A 77 -5.22 -6.12 -2.97
N THR A 78 -4.94 -7.02 -2.04
CA THR A 78 -4.51 -6.63 -0.68
C THR A 78 -3.14 -5.94 -0.70
N GLU A 79 -2.20 -6.45 -1.50
CA GLU A 79 -0.89 -5.83 -1.71
C GLU A 79 -1.03 -4.44 -2.34
N ASP A 80 -1.84 -4.30 -3.39
CA ASP A 80 -2.06 -3.02 -4.06
C ASP A 80 -2.67 -1.98 -3.12
N ILE A 81 -3.64 -2.38 -2.30
CA ILE A 81 -4.21 -1.51 -1.26
C ILE A 81 -3.11 -1.05 -0.28
N ALA A 82 -2.29 -1.98 0.20
CA ALA A 82 -1.22 -1.66 1.14
C ALA A 82 -0.19 -0.71 0.54
N VAL A 83 0.23 -0.95 -0.71
CA VAL A 83 1.20 -0.10 -1.42
C VAL A 83 0.63 1.30 -1.68
N ALA A 84 -0.63 1.42 -2.12
CA ALA A 84 -1.27 2.71 -2.33
C ALA A 84 -1.35 3.54 -1.05
N LEU A 85 -1.74 2.91 0.08
CA LEU A 85 -1.81 3.55 1.38
C LEU A 85 -0.42 3.97 1.88
N GLN A 86 0.60 3.12 1.72
CA GLN A 86 1.97 3.45 2.10
C GLN A 86 2.50 4.65 1.29
N ALA A 87 2.30 4.65 -0.03
CA ALA A 87 2.71 5.76 -0.89
C ALA A 87 2.03 7.07 -0.47
N LYS A 88 0.71 7.04 -0.24
CA LYS A 88 -0.04 8.20 0.25
C LYS A 88 0.54 8.73 1.57
N LEU A 89 0.72 7.86 2.57
CA LEU A 89 1.22 8.25 3.89
C LEU A 89 2.63 8.85 3.83
N LEU A 90 3.48 8.34 2.94
CA LEU A 90 4.83 8.89 2.74
C LEU A 90 4.81 10.27 2.07
N LEU A 91 3.88 10.50 1.14
CA LEU A 91 3.65 11.82 0.55
C LEU A 91 3.13 12.81 1.61
N GLU A 92 2.14 12.41 2.41
CA GLU A 92 1.61 13.23 3.51
C GLU A 92 2.68 13.59 4.57
N ALA A 93 3.66 12.70 4.79
CA ALA A 93 4.77 12.95 5.70
C ALA A 93 5.79 13.99 5.18
N GLY A 94 5.75 14.33 3.89
CA GLY A 94 6.52 15.45 3.30
C GLY A 94 8.01 15.19 3.06
N ASN A 95 8.52 13.96 3.24
CA ASN A 95 9.91 13.63 2.93
C ASN A 95 10.05 13.13 1.49
N ALA A 96 10.29 14.06 0.56
CA ALA A 96 10.41 13.79 -0.87
C ALA A 96 11.43 12.69 -1.20
N THR A 97 12.60 12.69 -0.56
CA THR A 97 13.64 11.65 -0.76
C THR A 97 13.09 10.24 -0.54
N VAL A 98 12.15 10.08 0.38
CA VAL A 98 11.59 8.79 0.77
C VAL A 98 10.37 8.45 -0.07
N SER A 99 9.46 9.41 -0.24
CA SER A 99 8.24 9.20 -1.04
C SER A 99 8.59 8.93 -2.51
N ASP A 100 9.53 9.67 -3.10
CA ASP A 100 9.96 9.46 -4.49
C ASP A 100 10.67 8.13 -4.66
N ALA A 101 11.56 7.76 -3.74
CA ALA A 101 12.23 6.47 -3.78
C ALA A 101 11.23 5.31 -3.64
N PHE A 102 10.25 5.43 -2.73
CA PHE A 102 9.20 4.43 -2.54
C PHE A 102 8.31 4.32 -3.78
N ILE A 103 7.75 5.42 -4.26
CA ILE A 103 6.86 5.44 -5.42
C ILE A 103 7.60 4.94 -6.67
N GLY A 104 8.81 5.44 -6.93
CA GLY A 104 9.61 5.04 -8.08
C GLY A 104 9.94 3.54 -8.11
N SER A 105 10.10 2.92 -6.94
CA SER A 105 10.43 1.49 -6.84
C SER A 105 9.22 0.57 -6.72
N ARG A 106 8.11 1.00 -6.08
CA ARG A 106 6.94 0.14 -5.84
C ARG A 106 5.83 0.34 -6.86
N LEU A 107 5.69 1.56 -7.41
CA LEU A 107 4.70 1.88 -8.44
C LEU A 107 5.32 2.01 -9.83
N GLY A 108 6.64 2.17 -9.90
CA GLY A 108 7.41 2.25 -11.15
C GLY A 108 8.12 0.95 -11.51
N ALA A 109 9.17 1.07 -12.32
CA ALA A 109 9.98 -0.05 -12.83
C ALA A 109 11.00 -0.59 -11.80
N GLY A 110 10.58 -0.76 -10.55
CA GLY A 110 11.44 -1.40 -9.54
C GLY A 110 11.53 -2.91 -9.74
N GLY A 111 12.62 -3.50 -9.24
CA GLY A 111 12.80 -4.95 -9.27
C GLY A 111 12.09 -5.64 -8.12
N ARG A 112 11.80 -6.93 -8.30
CA ARG A 112 11.20 -7.81 -7.27
C ARG A 112 12.19 -8.23 -6.17
N VAL A 113 13.45 -7.79 -6.27
CA VAL A 113 14.54 -8.12 -5.35
C VAL A 113 15.06 -6.83 -4.74
N TYR A 114 15.50 -6.90 -3.47
CA TYR A 114 16.16 -5.78 -2.81
C TYR A 114 17.39 -5.30 -3.60
N GLY A 115 17.66 -4.00 -3.51
CA GLY A 115 18.76 -3.35 -4.22
C GLY A 115 18.40 -2.85 -5.63
N VAL A 116 17.22 -3.19 -6.16
CA VAL A 116 16.77 -2.67 -7.47
C VAL A 116 15.99 -1.37 -7.30
N LEU A 117 16.73 -0.28 -7.07
CA LEU A 117 16.19 1.07 -6.99
C LEU A 117 16.36 1.82 -8.33
N PRO A 118 15.43 2.73 -8.68
CA PRO A 118 15.61 3.62 -9.82
C PRO A 118 16.90 4.45 -9.72
N ARG A 119 17.47 4.81 -10.87
CA ARG A 119 18.60 5.75 -10.92
C ARG A 119 18.18 7.10 -10.33
N GLY A 120 19.09 7.73 -9.58
CA GLY A 120 18.87 9.02 -8.94
C GLY A 120 18.32 8.94 -7.51
N VAL A 121 18.02 7.75 -6.97
CA VAL A 121 17.68 7.59 -5.55
C VAL A 121 18.93 7.76 -4.68
N ASP A 122 18.89 8.69 -3.73
CA ASP A 122 19.93 8.88 -2.72
C ASP A 122 19.81 7.81 -1.61
N ALA A 123 20.36 6.63 -1.89
CA ALA A 123 20.37 5.52 -0.95
C ALA A 123 21.14 5.85 0.34
N ALA A 124 22.17 6.70 0.27
CA ALA A 124 22.96 7.08 1.45
C ALA A 124 22.12 7.93 2.42
N ALA A 125 21.37 8.91 1.91
CA ALA A 125 20.45 9.71 2.72
C ALA A 125 19.32 8.85 3.32
N LEU A 126 18.79 7.88 2.58
CA LEU A 126 17.77 6.97 3.09
C LEU A 126 18.29 6.10 4.24
N VAL A 127 19.50 5.57 4.11
CA VAL A 127 20.15 4.77 5.17
C VAL A 127 20.46 5.65 6.38
N ALA A 128 21.05 6.83 6.19
CA ALA A 128 21.36 7.74 7.27
C ALA A 128 20.11 8.12 8.08
N ARG A 129 19.00 8.42 7.40
CA ARG A 129 17.69 8.69 8.04
C ARG A 129 17.15 7.50 8.82
N ALA A 130 17.32 6.27 8.30
CA ALA A 130 16.79 5.06 8.92
C ALA A 130 17.70 4.49 10.03
N THR A 131 18.93 4.99 10.14
CA THR A 131 19.89 4.53 11.14
C THR A 131 19.58 5.21 12.47
N PRO A 132 19.15 4.47 13.51
CA PRO A 132 18.94 5.06 14.82
C PRO A 132 20.27 5.56 15.39
N ALA A 133 20.28 6.77 15.94
CA ALA A 133 21.41 7.21 16.75
C ALA A 133 21.37 6.43 18.06
N TRP A 134 22.23 5.43 18.20
CA TRP A 134 22.44 4.78 19.48
C TRP A 134 23.19 5.78 20.36
N ALA A 135 22.47 6.51 21.21
CA ALA A 135 23.09 7.25 22.29
C ALA A 135 23.63 6.22 23.29
N GLY A 136 24.95 6.19 23.48
CA GLY A 136 25.62 5.37 24.48
C GLY A 136 25.29 5.80 25.90
#